data_AF-A0A1V5BB80-F1
#
_entry.id   AF-A0A1V5BB80-F1
#
_cell.length_a   1.000
_cell.length_b   1.000
_cell.length_c   1.000
_cell.angle_alpha   90.00
_cell.angle_beta   90.00
_cell.angle_gamma   90.00
#
_symmetry.space_group_name_H-M   'P 1'
#
loop_
_entity.id
_entity.type
_entity.pdbx_description
1 polymer ?
#
loop_
_entity_poly.entity_id
_entity_poly.type
_entity_poly.pdbx_seq_one_letter_code
_entity_poly.pdbx_strand_id
1 'polypeptide(L)'
;MDRERAYLVATPFKKRDKKTLKISDFVFAISLDLKWGPPEKVRALLQEAADEGLVRIEGDYVHSAFEEGQAEVPLGFSPQKEEDLFEKAVRLIVTSTGMGRREVISMVNERQDSLMGLVSLEAVALLVAKEMGVEVRELTDLAYRNLIEEAKQGHRDGAPS
;
A
#
# COMPACT_ATOMS: atom_id res chain seq x y z
N MET A 1 -14.52 -2.64 -6.52
CA MET A 1 -13.68 -2.88 -5.34
C MET A 1 -13.85 -4.33 -4.95
N ASP A 2 -12.76 -5.03 -4.65
CA ASP A 2 -12.85 -6.40 -4.15
C ASP A 2 -13.44 -6.44 -2.73
N ARG A 3 -13.85 -7.64 -2.30
CA ARG A 3 -14.54 -7.84 -1.02
C ARG A 3 -13.65 -7.51 0.19
N GLU A 4 -12.34 -7.72 0.08
CA GLU A 4 -11.38 -7.43 1.15
C GLU A 4 -11.23 -5.92 1.37
N ARG A 5 -11.10 -5.15 0.28
CA ARG A 5 -11.07 -3.69 0.30
C ARG A 5 -12.39 -3.08 0.78
N ALA A 6 -13.52 -3.66 0.42
CA ALA A 6 -14.82 -3.24 0.97
C ALA A 6 -14.88 -3.43 2.50
N TYR A 7 -14.35 -4.54 3.02
CA TYR A 7 -14.25 -4.77 4.46
C TYR A 7 -13.30 -3.80 5.15
N LEU A 8 -12.17 -3.46 4.52
CA LEU A 8 -11.26 -2.42 5.01
C LEU A 8 -11.98 -1.09 5.20
N VAL A 9 -12.75 -0.67 4.20
CA VAL A 9 -13.50 0.59 4.24
C VAL A 9 -14.63 0.55 5.27
N ALA A 10 -15.31 -0.58 5.44
CA ALA A 10 -16.36 -0.73 6.43
C ALA A 10 -15.85 -0.78 7.89
N THR A 11 -14.62 -1.26 8.10
CA THR A 11 -14.07 -1.54 9.44
C THR A 11 -14.06 -0.33 10.38
N PRO A 12 -13.60 0.87 9.98
CA PRO A 12 -13.64 2.05 10.84
C PRO A 12 -15.04 2.44 11.32
N PHE A 13 -16.05 2.31 10.45
CA PHE A 13 -17.45 2.61 10.79
C PHE A 13 -18.02 1.60 11.77
N LYS A 14 -17.75 0.30 11.54
CA LYS A 14 -18.19 -0.80 12.42
C LYS A 14 -17.53 -0.73 13.80
N LYS A 15 -16.21 -0.49 13.87
CA LYS A 15 -15.47 -0.41 15.14
C LYS A 15 -15.93 0.76 16.02
N ARG A 16 -16.34 1.87 15.42
CA ARG A 16 -16.78 3.07 16.13
C ARG A 16 -18.29 3.16 16.31
N ASP A 17 -19.04 2.20 15.78
CA ASP A 17 -20.50 2.16 15.73
C ASP A 17 -21.11 3.48 15.24
N LYS A 18 -20.55 4.02 14.15
CA LYS A 18 -20.94 5.31 13.57
C LYS A 18 -21.09 5.21 12.06
N LYS A 19 -22.09 5.91 11.52
CA LYS A 19 -22.28 6.06 10.05
C LYS A 19 -21.46 7.19 9.44
N THR A 20 -20.85 8.05 10.26
CA THR A 20 -20.04 9.19 9.81
C THR A 20 -18.77 9.29 10.62
N LEU A 21 -17.65 9.55 9.96
CA LEU A 21 -16.33 9.74 10.56
C LEU A 21 -15.62 10.94 9.92
N LYS A 22 -14.71 11.59 10.65
CA LYS A 22 -13.76 12.49 10.00
C LYS A 22 -12.82 11.70 9.11
N ILE A 23 -12.42 12.27 7.98
CA ILE A 23 -11.44 11.65 7.06
C ILE A 23 -10.13 11.36 7.82
N SER A 24 -9.67 12.27 8.67
CA SER A 24 -8.49 12.05 9.52
C SER A 24 -8.61 10.79 10.37
N ASP A 25 -9.78 10.60 10.99
CA ASP A 25 -10.01 9.49 11.92
C ASP A 25 -10.17 8.17 11.17
N PHE A 26 -10.73 8.21 9.96
CA PHE A 26 -10.83 7.07 9.06
C PHE A 26 -9.44 6.63 8.60
N VAL A 27 -8.63 7.59 8.12
CA VAL A 27 -7.26 7.37 7.67
C VAL A 27 -6.39 6.82 8.80
N PHE A 28 -6.50 7.40 9.99
CA PHE A 28 -5.81 6.92 11.19
C PHE A 28 -6.15 5.46 11.50
N ALA A 29 -7.44 5.11 11.51
CA ALA A 29 -7.88 3.76 11.89
C ALA A 29 -7.31 2.68 10.96
N ILE A 30 -7.22 2.94 9.66
CA ILE A 30 -6.69 1.94 8.71
C ILE A 30 -5.16 1.96 8.68
N SER A 31 -4.53 3.14 8.73
CA SER A 31 -3.07 3.26 8.64
C SER A 31 -2.34 2.82 9.91
N LEU A 32 -2.91 3.05 11.09
CA LEU A 32 -2.26 2.77 12.37
C LEU A 32 -2.85 1.54 13.08
N ASP A 33 -4.17 1.44 13.20
CA ASP A 33 -4.76 0.32 13.92
C ASP A 33 -4.71 -0.96 13.09
N LEU A 34 -5.00 -0.87 11.79
CA LEU A 34 -4.93 -2.01 10.87
C LEU A 34 -3.55 -2.15 10.20
N LYS A 35 -2.69 -1.13 10.31
CA LYS A 35 -1.35 -1.09 9.69
C LYS A 35 -1.36 -1.45 8.20
N TRP A 36 -2.44 -1.15 7.49
CA TRP A 36 -2.64 -1.65 6.12
C TRP A 36 -1.77 -0.92 5.09
N GLY A 37 -1.52 0.37 5.32
CA GLY A 37 -0.72 1.18 4.42
C GLY A 37 -0.54 2.61 4.93
N PRO A 38 0.31 3.40 4.25
CA PRO A 38 0.52 4.80 4.59
C PRO A 38 -0.75 5.64 4.39
N PRO A 39 -0.88 6.81 5.06
CA PRO A 39 -2.07 7.66 5.00
C PRO A 39 -2.57 7.96 3.59
N GLU A 40 -1.67 8.28 2.65
CA GLU A 40 -2.04 8.62 1.27
C GLU A 40 -2.68 7.45 0.52
N LYS A 41 -2.21 6.22 0.80
CA LYS A 41 -2.81 5.01 0.24
C LYS A 41 -4.20 4.76 0.79
N VAL A 42 -4.42 5.05 2.08
CA VAL A 42 -5.75 4.95 2.68
C VAL A 42 -6.69 6.01 2.08
N ARG A 43 -6.19 7.22 1.77
CA ARG A 43 -6.97 8.24 1.06
C ARG A 43 -7.34 7.79 -0.35
N ALA A 44 -6.42 7.16 -1.08
CA ALA A 44 -6.72 6.58 -2.39
C ALA A 44 -7.81 5.49 -2.30
N LEU A 45 -7.71 4.58 -1.32
CA LEU A 45 -8.75 3.58 -1.03
C LEU A 45 -10.11 4.24 -0.72
N LEU A 46 -10.10 5.32 0.05
CA LEU A 46 -11.31 6.08 0.39
C LEU A 46 -11.95 6.71 -0.85
N GLN A 47 -11.13 7.25 -1.76
CA GLN A 47 -11.60 7.82 -3.02
C GLN A 47 -12.19 6.73 -3.93
N GLU A 48 -11.52 5.58 -4.09
CA GLU A 48 -12.05 4.43 -4.82
C GLU A 48 -13.42 4.00 -4.26
N ALA A 49 -13.57 3.94 -2.94
CA ALA A 49 -14.82 3.59 -2.30
C ALA A 49 -15.93 4.63 -2.54
N ALA A 50 -15.57 5.91 -2.67
CA ALA A 50 -16.51 6.99 -2.97
C ALA A 50 -16.99 6.90 -4.43
N ASP A 51 -16.07 6.62 -5.35
CA ASP A 51 -16.36 6.45 -6.78
C ASP A 51 -17.31 5.26 -7.04
N GLU A 52 -17.21 4.23 -6.20
CA GLU A 52 -18.09 3.06 -6.22
C GLU A 52 -19.38 3.21 -5.41
N GLY A 53 -19.57 4.36 -4.75
CA GLY A 53 -20.78 4.65 -3.97
C GLY A 53 -20.88 3.89 -2.64
N LEU A 54 -19.81 3.25 -2.17
CA LEU A 54 -19.77 2.59 -0.86
C LEU A 54 -19.69 3.60 0.29
N VAL A 55 -19.15 4.78 0.00
CA VAL A 55 -19.09 5.91 0.91
C VAL A 55 -19.41 7.21 0.18
N ARG A 56 -19.72 8.26 0.94
CA ARG A 56 -19.85 9.62 0.43
C ARG A 56 -18.93 10.54 1.22
N ILE A 57 -18.17 11.37 0.51
CA ILE A 57 -17.28 12.37 1.11
C ILE A 57 -18.00 13.71 1.09
N GLU A 58 -18.14 14.34 2.25
CA GLU A 58 -18.76 15.66 2.43
C GLU A 58 -17.86 16.53 3.31
N GLY A 59 -17.10 17.44 2.68
CA GLY A 59 -16.08 18.23 3.37
C GLY A 59 -15.01 17.34 4.01
N ASP A 60 -14.78 17.52 5.31
CA ASP A 60 -13.81 16.72 6.09
C ASP A 60 -14.38 15.41 6.65
N TYR A 61 -15.60 15.03 6.24
CA TYR A 61 -16.30 13.86 6.74
C TYR A 61 -16.54 12.83 5.64
N VAL A 62 -16.51 11.56 6.05
CA VAL A 62 -16.92 10.42 5.25
C VAL A 62 -18.16 9.78 5.87
N HIS A 63 -19.16 9.54 5.04
CA HIS A 63 -20.43 8.91 5.37
C HIS A 63 -20.47 7.51 4.75
N SER A 64 -20.80 6.51 5.56
CA SER A 64 -21.03 5.14 5.10
C SER A 64 -22.30 5.09 4.25
N ALA A 65 -22.20 4.52 3.05
CA ALA A 65 -23.33 4.23 2.15
C ALA A 65 -23.54 2.72 1.95
N PHE A 66 -22.89 1.87 2.75
CA PHE A 66 -23.09 0.42 2.71
C PHE A 66 -24.54 0.03 3.01
N GLU A 67 -25.14 -0.83 2.18
CA GLU A 67 -26.43 -1.45 2.48
C GLU A 67 -26.30 -2.47 3.63
N GLU A 68 -27.38 -2.67 4.39
CA GLU A 68 -27.43 -3.68 5.45
C GLU A 68 -27.15 -5.07 4.86
N GLY A 69 -26.04 -5.69 5.28
CA GLY A 69 -25.58 -7.00 4.80
C GLY A 69 -24.37 -6.97 3.84
N GLN A 70 -24.06 -5.83 3.20
CA GLN A 70 -22.87 -5.71 2.32
C GLN A 70 -21.55 -5.58 3.09
N ALA A 71 -21.62 -5.30 4.40
CA ALA A 71 -20.47 -5.08 5.27
C ALA A 71 -20.47 -6.01 6.49
N GLU A 72 -20.77 -7.29 6.31
CA GLU A 72 -20.41 -8.30 7.30
C GLU A 72 -18.88 -8.51 7.27
N VAL A 73 -18.17 -7.58 7.91
CA VAL A 73 -16.74 -7.72 8.16
C VAL A 73 -16.54 -8.91 9.09
N PRO A 74 -15.78 -9.95 8.69
CA PRO A 74 -15.50 -11.09 9.54
C PRO A 74 -14.91 -10.66 10.88
N LEU A 75 -15.31 -11.32 11.97
CA LEU A 75 -14.70 -11.11 13.28
C LEU A 75 -13.19 -11.39 13.18
N GLY A 76 -12.37 -10.42 13.59
CA GLY A 76 -10.91 -10.53 13.50
C GLY A 76 -10.33 -10.28 12.10
N PHE A 77 -11.10 -9.67 11.18
CA PHE A 77 -10.56 -9.23 9.89
C PHE A 77 -9.31 -8.37 10.09
N SER A 78 -8.19 -8.89 9.60
CA SER A 78 -6.94 -8.15 9.44
C SER A 78 -6.60 -8.25 7.96
N PRO A 79 -6.56 -7.13 7.25
CA PRO A 79 -6.19 -7.16 5.83
C PRO A 79 -4.77 -7.69 5.71
N GLN A 80 -4.49 -8.42 4.62
CA GLN A 80 -3.09 -8.64 4.31
C GLN A 80 -2.46 -7.26 4.03
N LYS A 81 -1.35 -6.96 4.71
CA LYS A 81 -0.54 -5.81 4.31
C LYS A 81 -0.20 -6.03 2.84
N GLU A 82 -0.62 -5.11 1.99
CA GLU A 82 -0.21 -5.16 0.60
C GLU A 82 1.31 -4.95 0.62
N GLU A 83 2.04 -6.01 0.29
CA GLU A 83 3.50 -6.00 0.36
C GLU A 83 4.03 -4.84 -0.47
N ASP A 84 4.94 -4.06 0.11
CA ASP A 84 5.66 -3.06 -0.66
C ASP A 84 6.52 -3.75 -1.74
N LEU A 85 6.99 -2.95 -2.70
CA LEU A 85 7.73 -3.46 -3.84
C LEU A 85 9.03 -4.17 -3.42
N PHE A 86 9.64 -3.71 -2.32
CA PHE A 86 10.82 -4.35 -1.74
C PHE A 86 10.50 -5.74 -1.22
N GLU A 87 9.45 -5.91 -0.43
CA GLU A 87 8.97 -7.21 0.07
C GLU A 87 8.59 -8.17 -1.07
N LYS A 88 7.98 -7.63 -2.14
CA LYS A 88 7.71 -8.41 -3.36
C LYS A 88 9.00 -8.90 -4.03
N ALA A 89 10.01 -8.03 -4.16
CA ALA A 89 11.31 -8.39 -4.74
C ALA A 89 12.05 -9.43 -3.87
N VAL A 90 12.07 -9.25 -2.55
CA VAL A 90 12.68 -10.20 -1.60
C VAL A 90 12.02 -11.57 -1.72
N ARG A 91 10.68 -11.64 -1.69
CA ARG A 91 9.97 -12.91 -1.86
C ARG A 91 10.25 -13.56 -3.20
N LEU A 92 10.30 -12.77 -4.28
CA LEU A 92 10.59 -13.27 -5.62
C LEU A 92 11.98 -13.94 -5.66
N ILE A 93 13.00 -13.31 -5.07
CA ILE A 93 14.35 -13.90 -4.96
C ILE A 93 14.29 -15.18 -4.14
N VAL A 94 13.74 -15.15 -2.92
CA VAL A 94 13.62 -16.32 -2.03
C VAL A 94 12.97 -17.50 -2.75
N THR A 95 11.87 -17.25 -3.47
CA THR A 95 11.11 -18.29 -4.18
C THR A 95 11.87 -18.84 -5.39
N SER A 96 12.63 -17.99 -6.09
CA SER A 96 13.34 -18.37 -7.31
C SER A 96 14.70 -19.05 -7.04
N THR A 97 15.34 -18.73 -5.92
CA THR A 97 16.72 -19.17 -5.62
C THR A 97 16.81 -20.14 -4.44
N GLY A 98 15.77 -20.20 -3.60
CA GLY A 98 15.75 -21.00 -2.38
C GLY A 98 16.56 -20.41 -1.22
N MET A 99 17.13 -19.20 -1.37
CA MET A 99 17.90 -18.54 -0.33
C MET A 99 17.03 -18.13 0.88
N GLY A 100 17.66 -18.02 2.04
CA GLY A 100 16.98 -17.55 3.24
C GLY A 100 16.60 -16.06 3.11
N ARG A 101 15.40 -15.68 3.57
CA ARG A 101 14.94 -14.28 3.53
C ARG A 101 15.95 -13.30 4.14
N ARG A 102 16.57 -13.65 5.28
CA ARG A 102 17.58 -12.81 5.93
C ARG A 102 18.82 -12.62 5.07
N GLU A 103 19.25 -13.67 4.38
CA GLU A 103 20.41 -13.64 3.48
C GLU A 103 20.15 -12.73 2.28
N VAL A 104 18.96 -12.83 1.68
CA VAL A 104 18.53 -11.92 0.60
C VAL A 104 18.53 -10.47 1.07
N ILE A 105 17.97 -10.17 2.24
CA ILE A 105 17.95 -8.81 2.79
C ILE A 105 19.36 -8.29 3.06
N SER A 106 20.25 -9.12 3.63
CA SER A 106 21.66 -8.75 3.84
C SER A 106 22.35 -8.39 2.52
N MET A 107 22.16 -9.21 1.48
CA MET A 107 22.74 -8.95 0.16
C MET A 107 22.22 -7.66 -0.47
N VAL A 108 20.91 -7.38 -0.34
CA VAL A 108 20.34 -6.11 -0.82
C VAL A 108 20.92 -4.92 -0.06
N ASN A 109 21.07 -5.02 1.27
CA ASN A 109 21.66 -3.95 2.07
C ASN A 109 23.15 -3.72 1.73
N GLU A 110 23.93 -4.78 1.55
CA GLU A 110 25.32 -4.67 1.11
C GLU A 110 25.42 -3.99 -0.27
N ARG A 111 24.49 -4.32 -1.18
CA ARG A 111 24.41 -3.67 -2.48
C ARG A 111 24.00 -2.20 -2.36
N GLN A 112 23.05 -1.89 -1.47
CA GLN A 112 22.60 -0.53 -1.18
C GLN A 112 23.74 0.35 -0.65
N ASP A 113 24.55 -0.19 0.25
CA ASP A 113 25.73 0.46 0.81
C ASP A 113 26.80 0.69 -0.28
N SER A 114 27.00 -0.29 -1.17
CA SER A 114 27.91 -0.15 -2.32
C SER A 114 27.51 0.99 -3.28
N LEU A 115 26.23 1.35 -3.28
CA LEU A 115 25.64 2.43 -4.07
C LEU A 115 25.49 3.73 -3.26
N MET A 116 26.08 3.80 -2.06
CA MET A 116 26.08 4.96 -1.17
C MET A 116 24.69 5.50 -0.84
N GLY A 117 23.65 4.65 -0.85
CA GLY A 117 22.29 5.12 -0.58
C GLY A 117 21.64 5.95 -1.70
N LEU A 118 22.29 6.10 -2.87
CA LEU A 118 21.82 6.98 -3.95
C LEU A 118 20.67 6.40 -4.78
N VAL A 119 20.44 5.09 -4.66
CA VAL A 119 19.40 4.36 -5.38
C VAL A 119 18.36 3.90 -4.37
N SER A 120 17.08 3.89 -4.73
CA SER A 120 16.03 3.44 -3.82
C SER A 120 16.18 1.96 -3.48
N LEU A 121 15.77 1.57 -2.27
CA LEU A 121 15.91 0.19 -1.79
C LEU A 121 15.17 -0.82 -2.67
N GLU A 122 14.02 -0.42 -3.22
CA GLU A 122 13.23 -1.22 -4.17
C GLU A 122 14.01 -1.46 -5.46
N ALA A 123 14.64 -0.42 -6.02
CA ALA A 123 15.42 -0.52 -7.24
C ALA A 123 16.68 -1.37 -7.03
N VAL A 124 17.34 -1.25 -5.86
CA VAL A 124 18.46 -2.13 -5.50
C VAL A 124 18.02 -3.58 -5.37
N ALA A 125 16.87 -3.86 -4.75
CA ALA A 125 16.34 -5.22 -4.64
C ALA A 125 16.06 -5.84 -6.02
N LEU A 126 15.51 -5.06 -6.96
CA LEU A 126 15.27 -5.50 -8.34
C LEU A 126 16.57 -5.71 -9.12
N LEU A 127 17.58 -4.88 -8.89
CA LEU A 127 18.92 -5.05 -9.46
C LEU A 127 19.55 -6.37 -8.99
N VAL A 128 19.54 -6.63 -7.68
CA VAL A 128 20.05 -7.87 -7.10
C VAL A 128 19.32 -9.08 -7.68
N ALA A 129 17.98 -9.04 -7.74
CA ALA A 129 17.20 -10.10 -8.37
C ALA A 129 17.64 -10.35 -9.83
N LYS A 130 17.86 -9.29 -10.61
CA LYS A 130 18.31 -9.41 -12.00
C LYS A 130 19.73 -9.98 -12.11
N GLU A 131 20.65 -9.55 -11.25
CA GLU A 131 22.04 -10.06 -11.18
C GLU A 131 22.07 -11.55 -10.84
N MET A 132 21.07 -12.05 -10.09
CA MET A 132 20.89 -13.47 -9.77
C MET A 132 20.18 -14.28 -10.87
N GLY A 133 19.85 -13.66 -12.01
CA GLY A 133 19.13 -14.32 -13.10
C GLY A 133 17.65 -14.55 -12.83
N VAL A 134 17.07 -13.89 -11.82
CA VAL A 134 15.63 -13.95 -11.54
C VAL A 134 14.89 -13.04 -12.52
N GLU A 135 13.73 -13.48 -13.01
CA GLU A 135 12.94 -12.69 -13.94
C GLU A 135 12.09 -11.65 -13.19
N VAL A 136 12.35 -10.37 -13.47
CA VAL A 136 11.85 -9.23 -12.68
C VAL A 136 10.89 -8.31 -13.44
N ARG A 137 10.56 -8.63 -14.70
CA ARG A 137 9.87 -7.72 -15.62
C ARG A 137 8.59 -7.11 -15.04
N GLU A 138 7.75 -7.92 -14.42
CA GLU A 138 6.50 -7.45 -13.81
C GLU A 138 6.73 -6.45 -12.68
N LEU A 139 7.74 -6.70 -11.84
CA LEU A 139 8.07 -5.81 -10.73
C LEU A 139 8.77 -4.55 -11.20
N THR A 140 9.59 -4.61 -12.26
CA THR A 140 10.21 -3.41 -12.86
C THR A 140 9.16 -2.50 -13.49
N ASP A 141 8.12 -3.06 -14.13
CA ASP A 141 7.02 -2.27 -14.71
C ASP A 141 6.18 -1.60 -13.61
N LEU A 142 5.99 -2.27 -12.47
CA LEU A 142 5.36 -1.69 -11.29
C LEU A 142 6.23 -0.57 -10.68
N ALA A 143 7.53 -0.80 -10.52
CA ALA A 143 8.49 0.18 -10.00
C ALA A 143 8.49 1.46 -10.84
N TYR A 144 8.53 1.31 -12.17
CA TYR A 144 8.54 2.42 -13.09
C TYR A 144 7.24 3.25 -13.01
N ARG A 145 6.09 2.59 -12.93
CA ARG A 145 4.80 3.27 -12.73
C ARG A 145 4.77 4.06 -11.41
N ASN A 146 5.19 3.45 -10.31
CA ASN A 146 5.23 4.12 -9.01
C ASN A 146 6.12 5.36 -9.04
N LEU A 147 7.32 5.25 -9.64
CA LEU A 147 8.25 6.37 -9.79
C LEU A 147 7.65 7.54 -10.58
N ILE A 148 6.90 7.25 -11.65
CA ILE A 148 6.20 8.29 -12.43
C ILE A 148 5.14 8.99 -11.59
N GLU A 149 4.35 8.23 -10.81
CA GLU A 149 3.31 8.81 -9.96
C GLU A 149 3.88 9.66 -8.83
N GLU A 150 4.98 9.22 -8.20
CA GLU A 150 5.71 10.01 -7.20
C GLU A 150 6.25 11.31 -7.80
N ALA A 151 6.84 11.26 -8.99
CA ALA A 151 7.35 12.45 -9.68
C ALA A 151 6.23 13.46 -10.00
N LYS A 152 5.03 12.99 -10.36
CA LYS A 152 3.85 13.85 -10.58
C LYS A 152 3.35 14.50 -9.29
N GLN A 153 3.44 13.81 -8.16
CA GLN A 153 3.01 14.33 -6.85
C GLN A 153 4.00 15.35 -6.29
N GLY A 154 5.32 15.06 -6.35
CA GLY A 154 6.35 16.01 -5.94
C GLY A 154 6.36 17.31 -6.74
N HIS A 155 5.88 17.29 -7.99
CA HIS A 155 5.70 18.51 -8.81
C HIS A 155 4.48 19.35 -8.41
N ARG A 156 3.47 18.77 -7.76
CA ARG A 156 2.28 19.50 -7.28
C ARG A 156 2.56 20.26 -5.98
N ASP A 157 3.42 19.74 -5.12
CA ASP A 157 3.79 20.38 -3.84
C ASP A 157 4.88 21.46 -3.98
N GLY A 158 5.53 21.53 -5.14
CA GLY A 158 6.60 22.49 -5.44
C GLY A 158 6.20 23.69 -6.31
N ALA A 159 4.92 23.86 -6.64
CA ALA A 159 4.46 25.03 -7.38
C ALA A 159 4.54 26.27 -6.46
N PRO A 160 5.30 27.33 -6.82
CA PRO A 160 5.29 28.55 -6.04
C PRO A 160 3.89 29.18 -6.08
N SER A 161 3.33 29.44 -4.90
CA SER A 161 2.13 30.25 -4.68
C SER A 161 2.26 31.66 -5.26
#